data_AF-A0A5E4HLH6-F1
#
_entry.id   AF-A0A5E4HLH6-F1
#
_cell.length_a   1.000
_cell.length_b   1.000
_cell.length_c   1.000
_cell.angle_alpha   90.00
_cell.angle_beta   90.00
_cell.angle_gamma   90.00
#
_symmetry.space_group_name_H-M   'P 1'
#
loop_
_entity.id
_entity.type
_entity.pdbx_description
1 polymer ?
#
loop_
_entity_poly.entity_id
_entity_poly.type
_entity_poly.pdbx_seq_one_letter_code
_entity_poly.pdbx_strand_id
1 'polypeptide(L)'
;MNTGTQPAREAANIIDLDSNPTKLMDIVEIGKQILITRGTLTTFSIANDVAKYFAIIPAAMISIYPQLDILNIMHLANPYSAILSAVIFNAIIIPMLIPLALRGVKYRPMPAEKLLMYNLLVYGLGGIIAPFIGIKIIDIVITMFM
;
A
#
# COMPACT_ATOMS: atom_id res chain seq x y z
N MET A 1 9.04 -39.72 -5.22
CA MET A 1 9.14 -39.52 -3.76
C MET A 1 7.74 -39.57 -3.13
N ASN A 2 7.17 -40.78 -2.89
CA ASN A 2 5.77 -40.94 -2.42
C ASN A 2 5.63 -41.52 -1.00
N THR A 3 6.70 -41.47 -0.19
CA THR A 3 6.73 -41.92 1.22
C THR A 3 6.89 -40.75 2.22
N GLY A 4 6.88 -39.50 1.74
CA GLY A 4 7.43 -38.35 2.46
C GLY A 4 6.50 -37.58 3.41
N THR A 5 5.23 -37.97 3.58
CA THR A 5 4.28 -37.14 4.34
C THR A 5 4.58 -37.05 5.83
N GLN A 6 5.05 -38.12 6.48
CA GLN A 6 5.45 -38.08 7.89
C GLN A 6 6.82 -37.44 8.10
N PRO A 7 7.91 -37.89 7.43
CA PRO A 7 9.24 -37.32 7.63
C PRO A 7 9.34 -35.84 7.27
N ALA A 8 8.68 -35.40 6.18
CA ALA A 8 8.70 -33.99 5.81
C ALA A 8 7.82 -33.13 6.72
N ARG A 9 6.72 -33.68 7.26
CA ARG A 9 5.87 -32.98 8.22
C ARG A 9 6.56 -32.80 9.57
N GLU A 10 7.27 -33.83 10.04
CA GLU A 10 8.08 -33.76 11.27
C GLU A 10 9.23 -32.75 11.15
N ALA A 11 9.81 -32.62 9.95
CA ALA A 11 10.87 -31.66 9.65
C ALA A 11 10.37 -30.28 9.17
N ALA A 12 9.05 -30.05 9.08
CA ALA A 12 8.45 -28.83 8.51
C ALA A 12 8.94 -28.46 7.09
N ASN A 13 9.27 -29.46 6.27
CA ASN A 13 9.74 -29.29 4.90
C ASN A 13 8.58 -29.23 3.89
N ILE A 14 8.84 -28.60 2.74
CA ILE A 14 7.92 -28.59 1.61
C ILE A 14 7.86 -29.99 0.97
N ILE A 15 6.65 -30.46 0.69
CA ILE A 15 6.41 -31.74 0.02
C ILE A 15 6.18 -31.49 -1.46
N ASP A 16 7.13 -31.89 -2.31
CA ASP A 16 6.92 -31.91 -3.76
C ASP A 16 6.24 -33.22 -4.19
N LEU A 17 4.96 -33.12 -4.54
CA LEU A 17 4.13 -34.23 -4.97
C LEU A 17 4.54 -34.80 -6.33
N ASP A 18 5.15 -34.00 -7.20
CA ASP A 18 5.54 -34.45 -8.55
C ASP A 18 7.01 -34.87 -8.63
N SER A 19 7.76 -34.73 -7.52
CA SER A 19 9.17 -35.09 -7.43
C SER A 19 10.04 -34.49 -8.56
N ASN A 20 9.72 -33.26 -8.98
CA ASN A 20 10.39 -32.57 -10.08
C ASN A 20 11.29 -31.45 -9.54
N PRO A 21 12.62 -31.55 -9.69
CA PRO A 21 13.56 -30.56 -9.16
C PRO A 21 13.38 -29.15 -9.73
N THR A 22 12.75 -28.98 -10.90
CA THR A 22 12.48 -27.64 -11.46
C THR A 22 11.49 -26.83 -10.62
N LYS A 23 10.61 -27.49 -9.86
CA LYS A 23 9.62 -26.82 -8.99
C LYS A 23 10.24 -26.04 -7.84
N LEU A 24 11.48 -26.32 -7.47
CA LEU A 24 12.20 -25.53 -6.48
C LEU A 24 12.36 -24.08 -6.94
N MET A 25 12.53 -23.85 -8.25
CA MET A 25 12.56 -22.50 -8.80
C MET A 25 11.21 -21.80 -8.65
N ASP A 26 10.11 -22.49 -8.96
CA ASP A 26 8.75 -21.95 -8.84
C ASP A 26 8.44 -21.57 -7.39
N ILE A 27 8.82 -22.40 -6.42
CA ILE A 27 8.65 -22.13 -4.99
C ILE A 27 9.40 -20.86 -4.59
N VAL A 28 10.66 -20.72 -5.03
CA VAL A 28 11.48 -19.53 -4.74
C VAL A 28 10.88 -18.28 -5.40
N GLU A 29 10.35 -18.39 -6.61
CA GLU A 29 9.72 -17.28 -7.32
C GLU A 29 8.43 -16.82 -6.63
N ILE A 30 7.56 -17.75 -6.23
CA ILE A 30 6.35 -17.45 -5.44
C ILE A 30 6.72 -16.78 -4.12
N GLY A 31 7.73 -17.30 -3.42
CA GLY A 31 8.23 -16.72 -2.17
C GLY A 31 8.71 -15.28 -2.35
N LYS A 32 9.49 -15.02 -3.40
CA LYS A 32 9.94 -13.65 -3.76
C LYS A 32 8.76 -12.74 -4.09
N GLN A 33 7.79 -13.21 -4.85
CA GLN A 33 6.61 -12.44 -5.21
C GLN A 33 5.81 -12.02 -3.97
N ILE A 34 5.62 -12.92 -3.00
CA ILE A 34 4.94 -12.61 -1.73
C ILE A 34 5.69 -11.53 -0.96
N LEU A 35 7.01 -11.65 -0.82
CA LEU A 35 7.85 -10.69 -0.11
C LEU A 35 7.83 -9.31 -0.77
N ILE A 36 7.98 -9.26 -2.10
CA ILE A 36 7.97 -8.00 -2.86
C ILE A 36 6.60 -7.34 -2.81
N THR A 37 5.52 -8.11 -2.92
CA THR A 37 4.15 -7.59 -2.84
C THR A 37 3.90 -6.97 -1.47
N ARG A 38 4.31 -7.66 -0.39
CA ARG A 38 4.19 -7.12 0.96
C ARG A 38 4.98 -5.82 1.12
N GLY A 39 6.26 -5.82 0.73
CA GLY A 39 7.11 -4.63 0.82
C GLY A 39 6.55 -3.45 0.03
N THR A 40 6.00 -3.72 -1.15
CA THR A 40 5.33 -2.74 -2.00
C THR A 40 4.13 -2.10 -1.31
N LEU A 41 3.23 -2.91 -0.75
CA LEU A 41 2.03 -2.43 -0.07
C LEU A 41 2.39 -1.63 1.18
N THR A 42 3.42 -2.04 1.92
CA THR A 42 3.90 -1.27 3.07
C THR A 42 4.47 0.08 2.65
N THR A 43 5.30 0.14 1.59
CA THR A 43 5.85 1.40 1.07
C THR A 43 4.73 2.35 0.66
N PHE A 44 3.75 1.86 -0.11
CA PHE A 44 2.60 2.63 -0.54
C PHE A 44 1.76 3.13 0.65
N SER A 45 1.50 2.25 1.63
CA SER A 45 0.65 2.59 2.78
C SER A 45 1.30 3.64 3.69
N ILE A 46 2.61 3.53 3.94
CA ILE A 46 3.36 4.51 4.71
C ILE A 46 3.39 5.86 3.97
N ALA A 47 3.68 5.84 2.67
CA ALA A 47 3.67 7.04 1.84
C ALA A 47 2.29 7.73 1.86
N ASN A 48 1.22 6.95 1.87
CA ASN A 48 -0.15 7.45 1.93
C ASN A 48 -0.48 8.20 3.23
N ASP A 49 0.10 7.80 4.35
CA ASP A 49 -0.14 8.48 5.63
C ASP A 49 0.34 9.94 5.65
N VAL A 50 1.34 10.28 4.82
CA VAL A 50 1.81 11.66 4.65
C VAL A 50 0.66 12.58 4.22
N ALA A 51 -0.09 12.19 3.21
CA ALA A 51 -1.22 12.98 2.72
C ALA A 51 -2.34 13.12 3.76
N LYS A 52 -2.61 12.04 4.52
CA LYS A 52 -3.61 12.06 5.58
C LYS A 52 -3.25 13.06 6.69
N TYR A 53 -1.97 13.16 7.06
CA TYR A 53 -1.54 14.15 8.04
C TYR A 53 -1.77 15.58 7.53
N PHE A 54 -1.46 15.87 6.27
CA PHE A 54 -1.75 17.18 5.67
C PHE A 54 -3.24 17.50 5.54
N ALA A 55 -4.12 16.49 5.50
CA ALA A 55 -5.57 16.72 5.53
C ALA A 55 -6.08 16.95 6.96
N ILE A 56 -5.67 16.09 7.90
CA ILE A 56 -6.31 16.00 9.23
C ILE A 56 -5.73 17.01 10.21
N ILE A 57 -4.42 17.21 10.25
CA ILE A 57 -3.77 18.10 11.23
C ILE A 57 -4.29 19.54 11.14
N PRO A 58 -4.27 20.22 9.97
CA PRO A 58 -4.80 21.58 9.88
C PRO A 58 -6.28 21.60 10.23
N ALA A 59 -7.10 20.68 9.69
CA ALA A 59 -8.53 20.62 9.95
C ALA A 59 -8.87 20.45 11.45
N ALA A 60 -8.20 19.53 12.14
CA ALA A 60 -8.51 19.22 13.54
C ALA A 60 -8.05 20.31 14.51
N MET A 61 -7.02 21.09 14.15
CA MET A 61 -6.36 22.02 15.07
C MET A 61 -6.52 23.51 14.72
N ILE A 62 -7.12 23.87 13.57
CA ILE A 62 -7.26 25.27 13.14
C ILE A 62 -8.02 26.15 14.12
N SER A 63 -8.94 25.58 14.92
CA SER A 63 -9.68 26.32 15.96
C SER A 63 -8.81 26.71 17.16
N ILE A 64 -7.71 25.99 17.40
CA ILE A 64 -6.78 26.21 18.51
C ILE A 64 -5.54 26.97 18.02
N TYR A 65 -5.01 26.55 16.86
CA TYR A 65 -3.81 27.11 16.23
C TYR A 65 -4.10 27.51 14.78
N PRO A 66 -4.64 28.73 14.54
CA PRO A 66 -4.96 29.19 13.19
C PRO A 66 -3.76 29.22 12.24
N GLN A 67 -2.54 29.32 12.77
CA GLN A 67 -1.31 29.32 11.97
C GLN A 67 -1.08 27.99 11.23
N LEU A 68 -1.72 26.90 11.67
CA LEU A 68 -1.61 25.59 11.02
C LEU A 68 -2.36 25.52 9.69
N ASP A 69 -3.18 26.53 9.33
CA ASP A 69 -3.85 26.58 8.02
C ASP A 69 -2.84 26.59 6.85
N ILE A 70 -1.61 27.07 7.07
CA ILE A 70 -0.52 27.00 6.09
C ILE A 70 -0.20 25.55 5.68
N LEU A 71 -0.48 24.57 6.54
CA LEU A 71 -0.32 23.15 6.24
C LEU A 71 -1.46 22.57 5.39
N ASN A 72 -2.52 23.33 5.12
CA ASN A 72 -3.59 22.93 4.20
C ASN A 72 -3.13 23.06 2.74
N ILE A 73 -2.12 22.27 2.36
CA ILE A 73 -1.53 22.25 1.01
C ILE A 73 -2.57 21.84 -0.04
N MET A 74 -3.55 21.02 0.34
CA MET A 74 -4.64 20.59 -0.55
C MET A 74 -5.76 21.65 -0.69
N HIS A 75 -5.69 22.76 0.05
CA HIS A 75 -6.72 23.80 0.10
C HIS A 75 -8.14 23.21 0.28
N LEU A 76 -8.29 22.29 1.25
CA LEU A 76 -9.57 21.65 1.56
C LEU A 76 -10.58 22.69 2.08
N ALA A 77 -11.85 22.54 1.73
CA ALA A 77 -12.85 23.59 1.85
C ALA A 77 -13.18 23.97 3.30
N ASN A 78 -13.37 22.98 4.17
CA ASN A 78 -13.63 23.21 5.59
C ASN A 78 -13.12 22.04 6.46
N PRO A 79 -12.94 22.24 7.78
CA PRO A 79 -12.42 21.20 8.67
C PRO A 79 -13.23 19.90 8.67
N TYR A 80 -14.56 20.00 8.55
CA TYR A 80 -15.44 18.84 8.58
C TYR A 80 -15.31 18.01 7.29
N SER A 81 -15.37 18.67 6.12
CA SER A 81 -15.20 18.02 4.81
C SER A 81 -13.81 17.42 4.67
N ALA A 82 -12.77 18.06 5.20
CA ALA A 82 -11.40 17.56 5.18
C ALA A 82 -11.25 16.22 5.92
N ILE A 83 -11.74 16.14 7.16
CA ILE A 83 -11.69 14.91 7.96
C ILE A 83 -12.55 13.82 7.30
N LEU A 84 -13.75 14.18 6.85
CA LEU A 84 -14.65 13.23 6.19
C LEU A 84 -14.04 12.66 4.90
N SER A 85 -13.42 13.51 4.10
CA SER A 85 -12.74 13.11 2.86
C SER A 85 -11.57 12.17 3.12
N ALA A 86 -10.76 12.45 4.15
CA ALA A 86 -9.65 11.58 4.54
C ALA A 86 -10.13 10.20 5.00
N VAL A 87 -11.22 10.13 5.77
CA VAL A 87 -11.83 8.88 6.23
C VAL A 87 -12.41 8.08 5.05
N ILE A 88 -13.17 8.73 4.15
CA ILE A 88 -13.74 8.08 2.97
C ILE A 88 -12.64 7.56 2.05
N PHE A 89 -11.59 8.35 1.82
CA PHE A 89 -10.44 7.91 1.03
C PHE A 89 -9.81 6.65 1.63
N ASN A 90 -9.65 6.58 2.96
CA ASN A 90 -9.12 5.39 3.62
C ASN A 90 -10.01 4.16 3.43
N ALA A 91 -11.34 4.34 3.47
CA ALA A 91 -12.28 3.26 3.22
C ALA A 91 -12.25 2.76 1.77
N ILE A 92 -11.96 3.63 0.80
CA ILE A 92 -11.90 3.29 -0.64
C ILE A 92 -10.55 2.68 -1.02
N ILE A 93 -9.44 3.18 -0.46
CA ILE A 93 -8.10 2.75 -0.91
C ILE A 93 -7.81 1.29 -0.54
N ILE A 94 -8.34 0.79 0.58
CA ILE A 94 -8.16 -0.60 1.01
C ILE A 94 -8.71 -1.59 -0.04
N PRO A 95 -10.00 -1.56 -0.44
CA PRO A 95 -10.52 -2.47 -1.45
C PRO A 95 -9.85 -2.28 -2.82
N MET A 96 -9.41 -1.06 -3.16
CA MET A 96 -8.67 -0.81 -4.39
C MET A 96 -7.30 -1.52 -4.43
N LEU A 97 -6.68 -1.75 -3.27
CA LEU A 97 -5.40 -2.46 -3.15
C LEU A 97 -5.54 -3.98 -3.04
N ILE A 98 -6.73 -4.52 -2.75
CA ILE A 98 -6.97 -5.98 -2.66
C ILE A 98 -6.56 -6.72 -3.94
N PRO A 99 -6.95 -6.29 -5.16
CA PRO A 99 -6.54 -6.96 -6.38
C PRO A 99 -5.01 -7.03 -6.55
N LEU A 100 -4.30 -5.98 -6.12
CA LEU A 100 -2.83 -5.95 -6.15
C LEU A 100 -2.24 -6.93 -5.14
N ALA A 101 -2.81 -7.02 -3.93
CA ALA A 101 -2.39 -7.96 -2.91
C ALA A 101 -2.60 -9.43 -3.33
N LEU A 102 -3.69 -9.72 -4.05
CA LEU A 102 -4.03 -11.08 -4.50
C LEU A 102 -3.27 -11.50 -5.76
N ARG A 103 -3.14 -10.61 -6.76
CA ARG A 103 -2.40 -10.91 -8.00
C ARG A 103 -0.89 -10.89 -7.79
N GLY A 104 -0.43 -10.16 -6.78
CA GLY A 104 0.97 -9.94 -6.49
C GLY A 104 1.67 -9.01 -7.49
N VAL A 105 2.78 -8.45 -7.06
CA VAL A 105 3.65 -7.62 -7.89
C VAL A 105 4.57 -8.53 -8.70
N LYS A 106 4.55 -8.41 -10.03
CA LYS A 106 5.38 -9.24 -10.92
C LYS A 106 6.86 -9.12 -10.54
N TYR A 107 7.49 -10.25 -10.24
CA TYR A 107 8.92 -10.32 -10.00
C TYR A 107 9.67 -9.95 -11.29
N ARG A 108 10.71 -9.13 -11.15
CA ARG A 108 11.70 -8.90 -12.19
C ARG A 108 13.09 -9.14 -11.59
N PRO A 109 13.94 -9.98 -12.20
CA PRO A 109 15.28 -10.23 -11.70
C PRO A 109 16.11 -8.95 -11.84
N MET A 110 16.37 -8.31 -10.70
CA MET A 110 17.15 -7.07 -10.59
C MET A 110 18.03 -7.14 -9.34
N PRO A 111 19.18 -6.44 -9.34
CA PRO A 111 19.95 -6.20 -8.12
C PRO A 111 19.07 -5.55 -7.04
N ALA A 112 19.34 -5.86 -5.77
CA ALA A 112 18.53 -5.42 -4.64
C ALA A 112 18.37 -3.88 -4.59
N GLU A 113 19.44 -3.13 -4.86
CA GLU A 113 19.43 -1.67 -4.90
C GLU A 113 18.46 -1.12 -5.96
N LYS A 114 18.50 -1.67 -7.18
CA LYS A 114 17.60 -1.26 -8.27
C LYS A 114 16.14 -1.60 -7.95
N LEU A 115 15.90 -2.74 -7.31
CA LEU A 115 14.56 -3.15 -6.88
C LEU A 115 14.02 -2.19 -5.80
N LEU A 116 14.85 -1.81 -4.82
CA LEU A 116 14.48 -0.85 -3.79
C LEU A 116 14.15 0.52 -4.39
N MET A 117 15.02 1.06 -5.25
CA MET A 117 14.76 2.33 -5.95
C MET A 117 13.47 2.28 -6.75
N TYR A 118 13.26 1.21 -7.51
CA TYR A 118 12.02 1.03 -8.28
C TYR A 118 10.80 1.01 -7.36
N ASN A 119 10.89 0.33 -6.23
CA ASN A 119 9.79 0.27 -5.27
C ASN A 119 9.44 1.65 -4.69
N LEU A 120 10.45 2.39 -4.24
CA LEU A 120 10.28 3.74 -3.70
C LEU A 120 9.76 4.71 -4.76
N LEU A 121 10.27 4.65 -5.99
CA LEU A 121 9.84 5.55 -7.05
C LEU A 121 8.41 5.25 -7.52
N VAL A 122 8.05 3.99 -7.73
CA VAL A 122 6.72 3.65 -8.26
C VAL A 122 5.67 3.67 -7.17
N TYR A 123 5.91 2.94 -6.08
CA TYR A 123 4.91 2.74 -5.03
C TYR A 123 5.03 3.76 -3.90
N GLY A 124 6.22 4.29 -3.63
CA GLY A 124 6.39 5.42 -2.71
C GLY A 124 5.81 6.70 -3.30
N LEU A 125 6.26 7.14 -4.49
CA LEU A 125 5.69 8.35 -5.12
C LEU A 125 4.21 8.15 -5.48
N GLY A 126 3.82 6.96 -5.96
CA GLY A 126 2.41 6.64 -6.18
C GLY A 126 1.59 6.74 -4.89
N GLY A 127 2.14 6.26 -3.77
CA GLY A 127 1.54 6.36 -2.44
C GLY A 127 1.47 7.78 -1.90
N ILE A 128 2.32 8.70 -2.36
CA ILE A 128 2.22 10.13 -2.05
C ILE A 128 1.17 10.79 -2.95
N ILE A 129 1.26 10.63 -4.27
CA ILE A 129 0.45 11.41 -5.22
C ILE A 129 -1.02 10.97 -5.20
N ALA A 130 -1.29 9.67 -5.17
CA ALA A 130 -2.65 9.13 -5.24
C ALA A 130 -3.59 9.69 -4.14
N PRO A 131 -3.21 9.71 -2.85
CA PRO A 131 -4.09 10.25 -1.81
C PRO A 131 -4.25 11.76 -1.84
N PHE A 132 -3.23 12.54 -2.23
CA PHE A 132 -3.40 13.99 -2.38
C PHE A 132 -4.49 14.29 -3.41
N ILE A 133 -4.47 13.59 -4.55
CA ILE A 133 -5.50 13.73 -5.59
C ILE A 133 -6.84 13.17 -5.11
N GLY A 134 -6.83 11.97 -4.53
CA GLY A 134 -8.05 11.28 -4.09
C GLY A 134 -8.82 12.03 -3.02
N ILE A 135 -8.14 12.48 -1.96
CA ILE A 135 -8.75 13.27 -0.88
C ILE A 135 -9.30 14.58 -1.44
N LYS A 136 -8.57 15.26 -2.32
CA LYS A 136 -9.04 16.52 -2.91
C LYS A 136 -10.30 16.33 -3.77
N ILE A 137 -10.35 15.28 -4.59
CA ILE A 137 -11.53 14.97 -5.39
C ILE A 137 -12.73 14.69 -4.48
N ILE A 138 -12.54 13.89 -3.43
CA ILE A 138 -13.61 13.58 -2.48
C ILE A 138 -14.09 14.85 -1.77
N ASP A 139 -13.18 15.75 -1.36
CA ASP A 139 -13.53 17.01 -0.72
C ASP A 139 -14.35 17.92 -1.62
N ILE A 140 -13.98 18.03 -2.90
CA ILE A 140 -14.74 18.80 -3.90
C ILE A 140 -16.14 18.22 -4.06
N VAL A 141 -16.27 16.89 -4.20
CA VAL A 141 -17.56 16.21 -4.36
C VAL A 141 -18.45 16.46 -3.14
N ILE A 142 -17.92 16.26 -1.93
CA ILE A 142 -18.68 16.47 -0.68
C ILE A 142 -19.12 17.93 -0.55
N THR A 143 -18.22 18.87 -0.82
CA THR A 143 -18.50 20.30 -0.73
C THR A 143 -19.55 20.77 -1.74
N MET A 144 -19.71 20.08 -2.88
CA MET A 144 -20.81 20.38 -3.81
C MET A 144 -22.19 19.99 -3.28
N PHE A 145 -22.27 19.05 -2.33
CA PHE A 145 -23.53 18.55 -1.77
C PHE A 145 -23.83 19.09 -0.36
N MET A 146 -22.88 19.79 0.27
CA MET A 146 -23.02 20.44 1.58
C MET A 146 -23.32 21.93 1.43
#